data_AF-A0AAW9RMS4-F1
#
_entry.id   AF-A0AAW9RMS4-F1
#
_cell.length_a   1.000
_cell.length_b   1.000
_cell.length_c   1.000
_cell.angle_alpha   90.00
_cell.angle_beta   90.00
_cell.angle_gamma   90.00
#
_symmetry.space_group_name_H-M   'P 1'
#
loop_
_entity.id
_entity.type
_entity.pdbx_description
1 polymer ?
#
loop_
_entity_poly.entity_id
_entity_poly.type
_entity_poly.pdbx_seq_one_letter_code
_entity_poly.pdbx_strand_id
1 'polypeptide(L)'
;MSDKGERQSGHPDRRTVVAGLAALLAVPGSAISLSEAAAAGGNWTLATQIITGTQLPDPTVLSLAVEALEHEVGLDVVNRLHAAILKRDAADIVEPFEDSEVEAAARRFVEIVFTGEMTPGNTAGYHTALAWRVLRFTKPPSVCGPDMGWWNKPPAIG
;
A
#
# COMPACT_ATOMS: atom_id res chain seq x y z
N MET A 1 -39.41 43.29 4.87
CA MET A 1 -38.69 43.45 6.15
C MET A 1 -38.54 42.06 6.73
N SER A 2 -37.29 41.59 6.91
CA SER A 2 -36.87 40.38 7.64
C SER A 2 -37.28 39.01 7.04
N ASP A 3 -36.44 37.97 6.97
CA ASP A 3 -35.03 37.79 7.30
C ASP A 3 -34.55 36.51 6.57
N LYS A 4 -33.33 36.50 6.03
CA LYS A 4 -32.70 35.35 5.37
C LYS A 4 -31.92 34.57 6.43
N GLY A 5 -32.43 33.40 6.83
CA GLY A 5 -31.69 32.45 7.66
C GLY A 5 -30.57 31.77 6.88
N GLU A 6 -29.37 32.32 6.96
CA GLU A 6 -28.13 31.78 6.42
C GLU A 6 -27.69 30.57 7.26
N ARG A 7 -27.79 29.35 6.70
CA ARG A 7 -27.17 28.16 7.31
C ARG A 7 -25.67 28.24 7.07
N GLN A 8 -24.91 28.67 8.09
CA GLN A 8 -23.47 28.50 8.13
C GLN A 8 -23.13 27.00 8.17
N SER A 9 -22.65 26.46 7.06
CA SER A 9 -21.97 25.17 7.00
C SER A 9 -20.57 25.32 7.59
N GLY A 10 -20.45 25.01 8.88
CA GLY A 10 -19.15 24.91 9.56
C GLY A 10 -18.28 23.84 8.88
N HIS A 11 -17.24 24.30 8.19
CA HIS A 11 -16.19 23.40 7.67
C HIS A 11 -15.50 22.76 8.88
N PRO A 12 -15.34 21.42 8.93
CA PRO A 12 -14.64 20.79 10.04
C PRO A 12 -13.20 21.30 10.08
N ASP A 13 -12.83 21.92 11.20
CA ASP A 13 -11.49 22.42 11.46
C ASP A 13 -10.48 21.27 11.35
N ARG A 14 -9.30 21.53 10.77
CA ARG A 14 -8.24 20.53 10.55
C ARG A 14 -7.83 19.86 11.87
N ARG A 15 -7.95 20.59 12.98
CA ARG A 15 -7.72 20.07 14.34
C ARG A 15 -8.74 19.01 14.78
N THR A 16 -9.97 19.09 14.30
CA THR A 16 -11.03 18.12 14.60
C THR A 16 -10.80 16.80 13.85
N VAL A 17 -10.21 16.84 12.66
CA VAL A 17 -9.80 15.65 11.90
C VAL A 17 -8.61 14.96 12.57
N VAL A 18 -7.62 15.72 13.04
CA VAL A 18 -6.46 15.16 13.77
C VAL A 18 -6.86 14.57 15.13
N ALA A 19 -7.80 15.22 15.83
CA ALA A 19 -8.35 14.66 17.08
C ALA A 19 -9.14 13.37 16.84
N GLY A 20 -9.84 13.24 15.70
CA GLY A 20 -10.53 12.02 15.30
C GLY A 20 -9.59 10.84 15.02
N LEU A 21 -8.40 11.09 14.47
CA LEU A 21 -7.39 10.06 14.23
C LEU A 21 -6.73 9.57 15.53
N ALA A 22 -6.53 10.48 16.51
CA ALA A 22 -5.97 10.13 17.82
C ALA A 22 -6.94 9.28 18.67
N ALA A 23 -8.25 9.44 18.49
CA ALA A 23 -9.26 8.68 19.23
C ALA A 23 -9.32 7.18 18.85
N LEU A 24 -8.87 6.80 17.64
CA LEU A 24 -8.75 5.40 17.22
C LEU A 24 -7.59 4.64 17.88
N LEU A 25 -6.64 5.36 18.49
CA LEU A 25 -5.51 4.77 19.22
C LEU A 25 -5.76 4.62 20.72
N ALA A 26 -6.88 5.13 21.23
CA ALA A 26 -7.18 5.18 22.66
C ALA A 26 -8.23 4.13 23.09
N VAL A 27 -8.32 2.98 22.41
CA VAL A 27 -9.08 1.83 22.92
C VAL A 27 -8.21 1.09 23.94
N PRO A 28 -8.54 1.15 25.25
CA PRO A 28 -7.79 0.44 26.27
C PRO A 28 -8.32 -0.99 26.30
N GLY A 29 -7.68 -1.89 25.56
CA GLY A 29 -8.14 -3.29 25.53
C GLY A 29 -7.54 -4.20 24.48
N SER A 30 -6.57 -3.75 23.70
CA SER A 30 -5.80 -4.64 22.82
C SER A 30 -4.33 -4.27 22.94
N ALA A 31 -3.68 -4.80 23.98
CA ALA A 31 -2.23 -4.91 24.00
C ALA A 31 -1.85 -5.86 22.87
N ILE A 32 -1.71 -5.32 21.66
CA ILE A 32 -1.00 -6.00 20.59
C ILE A 32 0.45 -5.98 21.07
N SER A 33 0.94 -7.12 21.54
CA SER A 33 2.36 -7.33 21.80
C SER A 33 3.14 -7.05 20.52
N LEU A 34 3.61 -5.80 20.38
CA LEU A 34 4.55 -5.36 19.34
C LEU A 34 5.95 -5.99 19.51
N SER A 35 6.14 -6.85 20.51
CA SER A 35 7.42 -7.45 20.86
C SER A 35 7.61 -8.89 20.36
N GLU A 36 6.62 -9.52 19.73
CA GLU A 36 6.72 -10.92 19.25
C GLU A 36 6.65 -11.08 17.72
N ALA A 37 6.24 -10.03 16.99
CA ALA A 37 6.27 -10.01 15.52
C ALA A 37 7.69 -9.72 14.95
N ALA A 38 8.69 -9.57 15.82
CA ALA A 38 10.08 -9.31 15.45
C ALA A 38 10.92 -10.59 15.27
N ALA A 39 10.35 -11.77 15.52
CA ALA A 39 11.02 -13.04 15.31
C ALA A 39 10.58 -13.65 13.97
N ALA A 40 11.43 -13.49 12.94
CA ALA A 40 11.41 -14.19 11.65
C ALA A 40 10.38 -13.80 10.57
N GLY A 41 9.73 -12.65 10.66
CA GLY A 41 8.91 -12.12 9.56
C GLY A 41 8.13 -10.89 9.97
N GLY A 42 8.70 -9.70 9.72
CA GLY A 42 8.07 -8.43 10.08
C GLY A 42 6.66 -8.30 9.49
N ASN A 43 5.78 -7.51 10.12
CA ASN A 43 4.45 -7.22 9.58
C ASN A 43 4.57 -6.42 8.27
N TRP A 44 4.67 -7.13 7.15
CA TRP A 44 4.83 -6.56 5.81
C TRP A 44 3.55 -5.92 5.27
N THR A 45 2.38 -6.21 5.87
CA THR A 45 1.11 -5.62 5.43
C THR A 45 1.13 -4.10 5.56
N LEU A 46 1.59 -3.59 6.71
CA LEU A 46 1.71 -2.15 6.94
C LEU A 46 2.79 -1.53 6.04
N ALA A 47 3.97 -2.16 5.95
CA ALA A 47 5.06 -1.66 5.10
C ALA A 47 4.62 -1.57 3.63
N THR A 48 3.93 -2.59 3.12
CA THR A 48 3.37 -2.59 1.75
C THR A 48 2.36 -1.47 1.58
N GLN A 49 1.49 -1.25 2.56
CA GLN A 49 0.51 -0.17 2.50
C GLN A 49 1.16 1.21 2.48
N ILE A 50 2.24 1.41 3.25
CA ILE A 50 3.02 2.64 3.22
C ILE A 50 3.58 2.83 1.81
N ILE A 51 4.46 1.92 1.35
CA ILE A 51 5.22 2.15 0.11
C ILE A 51 4.36 2.16 -1.16
N THR A 52 3.24 1.43 -1.20
CA THR A 52 2.37 1.36 -2.39
C THR A 52 1.16 2.30 -2.31
N GLY A 53 0.91 2.90 -1.14
CA GLY A 53 -0.29 3.70 -0.86
C GLY A 53 -1.60 2.90 -0.82
N THR A 54 -1.55 1.56 -0.91
CA THR A 54 -2.72 0.69 -0.93
C THR A 54 -2.45 -0.67 -0.31
N GLN A 55 -3.48 -1.40 0.08
CA GLN A 55 -3.33 -2.74 0.65
C GLN A 55 -3.29 -3.80 -0.46
N LEU A 56 -2.33 -4.71 -0.39
CA LEU A 56 -2.37 -5.93 -1.21
C LEU A 56 -3.49 -6.84 -0.69
N PRO A 57 -4.39 -7.35 -1.55
CA PRO A 57 -5.58 -8.06 -1.08
C PRO A 57 -5.28 -9.49 -0.62
N ASP A 58 -4.27 -10.13 -1.20
CA ASP A 58 -3.92 -11.52 -0.92
C ASP A 58 -2.63 -11.56 -0.06
N PRO A 59 -2.72 -12.00 1.21
CA PRO A 59 -1.54 -12.12 2.07
C PRO A 59 -0.55 -13.18 1.57
N THR A 60 -0.99 -14.17 0.80
CA THR A 60 -0.12 -15.20 0.23
C THR A 60 0.83 -14.60 -0.81
N VAL A 61 0.31 -13.71 -1.65
CA VAL A 61 1.10 -13.01 -2.68
C VAL A 61 2.12 -12.09 -2.03
N LEU A 62 1.77 -11.46 -0.90
CA LEU A 62 2.71 -10.66 -0.13
C LEU A 62 3.86 -11.51 0.41
N SER A 63 3.56 -12.67 1.01
CA SER A 63 4.59 -13.59 1.51
C SER A 63 5.53 -14.05 0.39
N LEU A 64 4.98 -14.43 -0.78
CA LEU A 64 5.78 -14.82 -1.94
C LEU A 64 6.64 -13.67 -2.48
N ALA A 65 6.13 -12.44 -2.46
CA ALA A 65 6.89 -11.26 -2.88
C ALA A 65 8.08 -10.99 -1.96
N VAL A 66 7.88 -11.11 -0.64
CA VAL A 66 8.94 -10.94 0.36
C VAL A 66 9.97 -12.06 0.24
N GLU A 67 9.53 -13.31 0.07
CA GLU A 67 10.42 -14.46 -0.12
C GLU A 67 11.25 -14.33 -1.41
N ALA A 68 10.63 -13.90 -2.51
CA ALA A 68 11.33 -13.65 -3.77
C ALA A 68 12.37 -12.54 -3.61
N LEU A 69 12.01 -11.44 -2.94
CA LEU A 69 12.93 -10.35 -2.66
C LEU A 69 14.09 -10.81 -1.78
N GLU A 70 13.82 -11.57 -0.71
CA GLU A 70 14.84 -12.13 0.18
C GLU A 70 15.82 -13.02 -0.58
N HIS A 71 15.33 -13.86 -1.50
CA HIS A 71 16.18 -14.68 -2.34
C HIS A 71 17.07 -13.84 -3.29
N GLU A 72 16.57 -12.70 -3.78
CA GLU A 72 17.31 -11.83 -4.70
C GLU A 72 18.36 -10.94 -4.00
N VAL A 73 18.04 -10.32 -2.86
CA VAL A 73 18.90 -9.30 -2.21
C VAL A 73 19.45 -9.73 -0.85
N GLY A 74 18.96 -10.83 -0.29
CA GLY A 74 19.34 -11.33 1.02
C GLY A 74 18.53 -10.74 2.19
N LEU A 75 18.42 -11.53 3.26
CA LEU A 75 17.62 -11.22 4.46
C LEU A 75 18.04 -9.91 5.16
N ASP A 76 19.33 -9.56 5.17
CA ASP A 76 19.81 -8.31 5.79
C ASP A 76 19.21 -7.07 5.12
N VAL A 77 19.26 -7.00 3.78
CA VAL A 77 18.72 -5.89 3.00
C VAL A 77 17.20 -5.81 3.17
N VAL A 78 16.51 -6.95 3.15
CA VAL A 78 15.05 -7.03 3.36
C VAL A 78 14.65 -6.50 4.74
N ASN A 79 15.39 -6.84 5.80
CA ASN A 79 15.13 -6.32 7.14
C ASN A 79 15.40 -4.81 7.25
N ARG A 80 16.49 -4.32 6.64
CA ARG A 80 16.78 -2.88 6.56
C ARG A 80 15.68 -2.13 5.81
N LEU A 81 15.22 -2.67 4.68
CA LEU A 81 14.11 -2.11 3.91
C LEU A 81 12.82 -2.04 4.74
N HIS A 82 12.43 -3.13 5.39
CA HIS A 82 11.25 -3.16 6.24
C HIS A 82 11.30 -2.08 7.32
N ALA A 83 12.43 -1.98 8.03
CA ALA A 83 12.65 -0.97 9.05
C ALA A 83 12.64 0.47 8.47
N ALA A 84 13.20 0.67 7.29
CA ALA A 84 13.24 1.98 6.63
C ALA A 84 11.84 2.43 6.18
N ILE A 85 11.02 1.53 5.63
CA ILE A 85 9.63 1.82 5.26
C ILE A 85 8.80 2.21 6.49
N LEU A 86 8.91 1.46 7.59
CA LEU A 86 8.11 1.72 8.79
C LEU A 86 8.45 3.04 9.50
N LYS A 87 9.66 3.58 9.29
CA LYS A 87 10.08 4.87 9.86
C LYS A 87 9.70 6.07 8.99
N ARG A 88 9.14 5.82 7.81
CA ARG A 88 8.96 6.83 6.78
C ARG A 88 7.75 7.71 7.09
N ASP A 89 7.92 9.02 7.01
CA ASP A 89 6.80 9.95 7.06
C ASP A 89 6.03 9.92 5.73
N ALA A 90 4.74 10.21 5.77
CA ALA A 90 3.92 10.39 4.57
C ALA A 90 4.45 11.52 3.68
N ALA A 91 5.09 12.55 4.26
CA ALA A 91 5.72 13.63 3.51
C ALA A 91 6.91 13.17 2.67
N ASP A 92 7.63 12.13 3.11
CA ASP A 92 8.90 11.70 2.52
C ASP A 92 8.73 10.45 1.63
N ILE A 93 7.51 10.04 1.33
CA ILE A 93 7.25 8.75 0.68
C ILE A 93 7.73 8.64 -0.77
N VAL A 94 7.99 9.78 -1.40
CA VAL A 94 8.50 9.87 -2.78
C VAL A 94 10.02 10.03 -2.86
N GLU A 95 10.68 10.33 -1.74
CA GLU A 95 12.12 10.59 -1.71
C GLU A 95 12.94 9.29 -1.86
N PRO A 96 14.12 9.29 -2.45
CA PRO A 96 14.94 8.08 -2.47
C PRO A 96 15.34 7.65 -1.04
N PHE A 97 15.49 6.35 -0.79
CA PHE A 97 16.17 5.90 0.44
C PHE A 97 17.65 6.30 0.39
N GLU A 98 18.21 6.72 1.54
CA GLU A 98 19.63 7.12 1.64
C GLU A 98 20.59 5.96 1.32
N ASP A 99 20.18 4.74 1.65
CA ASP A 99 20.92 3.51 1.42
C ASP A 99 20.57 2.96 0.03
N SER A 100 21.58 2.86 -0.84
CA SER A 100 21.40 2.46 -2.24
C SER A 100 20.92 1.02 -2.41
N GLU A 101 21.30 0.11 -1.50
CA GLU A 101 20.82 -1.28 -1.56
C GLU A 101 19.35 -1.36 -1.15
N VAL A 102 18.97 -0.59 -0.12
CA VAL A 102 17.58 -0.46 0.32
C VAL A 102 16.72 0.19 -0.75
N GLU A 103 17.20 1.25 -1.42
CA GLU A 103 16.51 1.88 -2.54
C GLU A 103 16.30 0.91 -3.71
N ALA A 104 17.32 0.13 -4.06
CA ALA A 104 17.21 -0.89 -5.11
C ALA A 104 16.20 -1.98 -4.73
N ALA A 105 16.24 -2.48 -3.49
CA ALA A 105 15.31 -3.46 -2.97
C ALA A 105 13.87 -2.92 -2.90
N ALA A 106 13.69 -1.65 -2.51
CA ALA A 106 12.39 -0.98 -2.51
C ALA A 106 11.78 -0.93 -3.90
N ARG A 107 12.57 -0.51 -4.90
CA ARG A 107 12.12 -0.48 -6.30
C ARG A 107 11.73 -1.85 -6.80
N ARG A 108 12.56 -2.86 -6.50
CA ARG A 108 12.30 -4.24 -6.88
C ARG A 108 11.04 -4.78 -6.20
N PHE A 109 10.87 -4.52 -4.91
CA PHE A 109 9.66 -4.91 -4.18
C PHE A 109 8.40 -4.29 -4.78
N VAL A 110 8.44 -2.98 -5.08
CA VAL A 110 7.34 -2.27 -5.75
C VAL A 110 7.03 -2.90 -7.12
N GLU A 111 8.05 -3.22 -7.91
CA GLU A 111 7.89 -3.91 -9.19
C GLU A 111 7.19 -5.27 -9.01
N ILE A 112 7.64 -6.09 -8.06
CA ILE A 112 7.04 -7.40 -7.77
C ILE A 112 5.55 -7.25 -7.44
N VAL A 113 5.18 -6.36 -6.51
CA VAL A 113 3.78 -6.25 -6.07
C VAL A 113 2.87 -5.57 -7.12
N PHE A 114 3.40 -4.70 -7.98
CA PHE A 114 2.62 -4.05 -9.04
C PHE A 114 2.45 -4.92 -10.28
N THR A 115 3.42 -5.78 -10.60
CA THR A 115 3.40 -6.61 -11.82
C THR A 115 3.01 -8.06 -11.55
N GLY A 116 3.25 -8.55 -10.33
CA GLY A 116 3.19 -9.96 -9.96
C GLY A 116 4.41 -10.77 -10.42
N GLU A 117 5.42 -10.15 -11.03
CA GLU A 117 6.63 -10.83 -11.49
C GLU A 117 7.63 -10.98 -10.34
N MET A 118 7.81 -12.22 -9.87
CA MET A 118 8.64 -12.56 -8.72
C MET A 118 10.12 -12.68 -9.09
N THR A 119 10.41 -13.27 -10.25
CA THR A 119 11.74 -13.31 -10.88
C THR A 119 11.55 -13.27 -12.40
N PRO A 120 12.59 -12.96 -13.20
CA PRO A 120 12.46 -12.96 -14.66
C PRO A 120 11.85 -14.26 -15.20
N GLY A 121 10.63 -14.16 -15.74
CA GLY A 121 9.89 -15.30 -16.29
C GLY A 121 9.12 -16.16 -15.27
N ASN A 122 9.11 -15.80 -13.98
CA ASN A 122 8.26 -16.41 -12.96
C ASN A 122 7.28 -15.39 -12.38
N THR A 123 5.99 -15.62 -12.55
CA THR A 123 4.93 -14.72 -12.11
C THR A 123 4.07 -15.41 -11.07
N ALA A 124 3.96 -14.81 -9.89
CA ALA A 124 3.01 -15.25 -8.87
C ALA A 124 2.03 -14.11 -8.60
N GLY A 125 0.73 -14.40 -8.73
CA GLY A 125 -0.29 -13.40 -8.47
C GLY A 125 -0.46 -12.33 -9.56
N TYR A 126 -0.24 -12.67 -10.85
CA TYR A 126 -0.52 -11.76 -11.97
C TYR A 126 -1.92 -11.12 -11.88
N HIS A 127 -2.95 -11.93 -11.61
CA HIS A 127 -4.33 -11.47 -11.50
C HIS A 127 -4.59 -10.63 -10.24
N THR A 128 -3.73 -10.74 -9.23
CA THR A 128 -3.82 -10.03 -7.94
C THR A 128 -2.87 -8.84 -7.87
N ALA A 129 -2.04 -8.61 -8.89
CA ALA A 129 -1.06 -7.54 -8.94
C ALA A 129 -1.72 -6.16 -8.80
N LEU A 130 -1.05 -5.24 -8.09
CA LEU A 130 -1.64 -3.95 -7.74
C LEU A 130 -1.96 -3.08 -8.97
N ALA A 131 -1.23 -3.22 -10.08
CA ALA A 131 -1.51 -2.47 -11.31
C ALA A 131 -2.97 -2.59 -11.74
N TRP A 132 -3.57 -3.77 -11.64
CA TRP A 132 -4.96 -4.00 -12.02
C TRP A 132 -5.98 -3.37 -11.08
N ARG A 133 -5.58 -3.08 -9.84
CA ARG A 133 -6.45 -2.45 -8.85
C ARG A 133 -6.40 -0.93 -8.91
N VAL A 134 -5.23 -0.37 -9.17
CA VAL A 134 -5.06 1.09 -9.26
C VAL A 134 -5.54 1.62 -10.62
N LEU A 135 -5.42 0.83 -11.70
CA LEU A 135 -5.87 1.21 -13.04
C LEU A 135 -7.29 0.73 -13.33
N ARG A 136 -8.30 1.47 -12.88
CA ARG A 136 -9.73 1.09 -13.02
C ARG A 136 -10.25 0.98 -14.46
N PHE A 137 -9.50 1.51 -15.44
CA PHE A 137 -9.87 1.50 -16.85
C PHE A 137 -9.32 0.28 -17.60
N THR A 138 -8.51 -0.56 -16.95
CA THR A 138 -7.95 -1.79 -17.52
C THR A 138 -8.28 -2.98 -16.62
N LYS A 139 -8.01 -4.17 -17.13
CA LYS A 139 -8.17 -5.44 -16.43
C LYS A 139 -7.01 -6.36 -16.85
N PRO A 140 -6.71 -7.41 -16.07
CA PRO A 140 -5.72 -8.38 -16.50
C PRO A 140 -6.13 -8.98 -17.86
N PRO A 141 -5.18 -9.16 -18.79
CA PRO A 141 -5.34 -10.08 -19.91
C PRO A 141 -5.92 -11.42 -19.44
N SER A 142 -6.73 -12.06 -20.28
CA SER A 142 -7.54 -13.27 -20.00
C SER A 142 -8.74 -13.13 -19.06
N VAL A 143 -8.95 -12.00 -18.38
CA VAL A 143 -10.17 -11.75 -17.59
C VAL A 143 -11.23 -11.07 -18.47
N CYS A 144 -12.50 -11.48 -18.46
CA CYS A 144 -13.54 -10.73 -19.18
C CYS A 144 -13.95 -9.47 -18.41
N GLY A 145 -14.29 -8.40 -19.14
CA GLY A 145 -14.88 -7.22 -18.50
C GLY A 145 -16.31 -7.52 -18.03
N PRO A 146 -16.93 -6.61 -17.25
CA PRO A 146 -18.31 -6.79 -16.79
C PRO A 146 -19.28 -6.92 -17.98
N ASP A 147 -19.05 -6.15 -19.04
CA ASP A 147 -19.84 -6.16 -20.28
C ASP A 147 -18.95 -6.00 -21.53
N MET A 148 -19.46 -6.40 -22.70
CA MET A 148 -18.80 -6.12 -23.99
C MET A 148 -18.75 -4.61 -24.25
N GLY A 149 -17.58 -4.10 -24.66
CA GLY A 149 -17.41 -2.67 -24.96
C GLY A 149 -17.26 -1.76 -23.73
N TRP A 150 -17.03 -2.32 -22.53
CA TRP A 150 -16.81 -1.54 -21.31
C TRP A 150 -15.66 -0.50 -21.44
N TRP A 151 -14.65 -0.80 -22.27
CA TRP A 151 -13.53 0.08 -22.58
C TRP A 151 -13.88 1.30 -23.43
N ASN A 152 -15.07 1.34 -24.06
CA ASN A 152 -15.51 2.48 -24.88
C ASN A 152 -16.06 3.64 -24.04
N LYS A 153 -16.28 3.43 -22.74
CA LYS A 153 -16.72 4.48 -21.83
C LYS A 153 -15.48 5.16 -21.25
N PRO A 154 -15.37 6.50 -21.31
CA PRO A 154 -14.27 7.19 -20.67
C PRO A 154 -14.27 6.89 -19.16
N PRO A 155 -13.10 6.82 -18.50
CA PRO A 155 -13.03 6.66 -17.06
C PRO A 155 -13.80 7.78 -16.37
N ALA A 156 -14.59 7.45 -15.35
CA ALA A 156 -15.22 8.47 -14.53
C ALA A 156 -14.12 9.33 -13.87
N ILE A 157 -14.18 10.64 -14.07
CA ILE A 157 -13.31 11.59 -13.38
C ILE A 157 -13.87 11.68 -11.95
N GLY A 158 -13.09 11.22 -10.98
CA GLY A 158 -13.41 11.30 -9.55
C GLY A 158 -13.06 12.64 -8.95
#